data_AF-A0A6N9DZ05-F1
#
_entry.id   AF-A0A6N9DZ05-F1
#
_cell.length_a   1.000
_cell.length_b   1.000
_cell.length_c   1.000
_cell.angle_alpha   90.00
_cell.angle_beta   90.00
_cell.angle_gamma   90.00
#
_symmetry.space_group_name_H-M   'P 1'
#
loop_
_entity.id
_entity.type
_entity.pdbx_description
1 polymer ?
#
loop_
_entity_poly.entity_id
_entity_poly.type
_entity_poly.pdbx_seq_one_letter_code
_entity_poly.pdbx_strand_id
1 'polypeptide(L)'
;MGDGSSHVYKADSLVKKGWPNQLSATVPDGSFNVVLTNPPFGTKLKISAKISQSEGYQVSRKWAYNDEKEIWEPSDEYEDREIGIVFLERCINLLEERGRLAIVLPDTYLFSPSYQWLVSWLCTNFTITHSINVPIEAFEPHCRAKTSILVLKKERPKKGHKITGVLAESYGEDKHGHTLYRLDSEGRQTDFPEDEMTESATLLATDYGPRESKLKFKFLQSEAASSGVIVASYHWRKPYKDALESFAAENDCTLVSIEELVASGELKLEPGHGSPKSHFKGRGSVPYIKVSDIKNWRIIENSKYFIPVDEAKRLRGSRTLHPFDLVTPTRASKNIGLLGVIMPWQVNAVLTKEITIFRVVDPTRLSPWLLLVMMSLRVVNDQFRYLVQMQTNREDLGQRIREIRVPIPDKIRVRERWEDHVRRYLEATAAAHSEYDRLFELLDANHFVDRP
;
A
#
# COMPACT_ATOMS: atom_id res chain seq x y z
N MET A 1 38.77 -9.72 9.92
CA MET A 1 37.50 -9.67 10.69
C MET A 1 36.88 -11.05 10.70
N GLY A 2 36.43 -11.54 11.86
CA GLY A 2 35.71 -12.82 11.96
C GLY A 2 36.42 -13.95 12.70
N ASP A 3 37.59 -13.70 13.32
CA ASP A 3 38.37 -14.68 14.10
C ASP A 3 37.94 -14.77 15.58
N GLY A 4 36.91 -14.02 15.99
CA GLY A 4 36.39 -13.99 17.35
C GLY A 4 37.12 -13.05 18.32
N SER A 5 38.26 -12.48 17.94
CA SER A 5 39.05 -11.57 18.81
C SER A 5 38.33 -10.27 19.15
N SER A 6 37.46 -9.81 18.24
CA SER A 6 36.57 -8.66 18.42
C SER A 6 35.12 -9.07 18.68
N HIS A 7 34.87 -10.32 19.13
CA HIS A 7 33.53 -10.94 19.20
C HIS A 7 32.76 -10.94 17.87
N VAL A 8 33.49 -10.92 16.75
CA VAL A 8 32.94 -11.10 15.40
C VAL A 8 33.31 -12.49 14.91
N TYR A 9 32.31 -13.27 14.54
CA TYR A 9 32.48 -14.66 14.12
C TYR A 9 31.98 -14.86 12.69
N LYS A 10 32.73 -15.62 11.89
CA LYS A 10 32.35 -15.97 10.52
C LYS A 10 31.66 -17.34 10.49
N ALA A 11 30.34 -17.35 10.52
CA ALA A 11 29.50 -18.54 10.37
C ALA A 11 28.16 -18.17 9.72
N ASP A 12 27.40 -19.17 9.24
CA ASP A 12 26.01 -18.93 8.84
C ASP A 12 25.15 -18.73 10.09
N SER A 13 24.70 -17.49 10.31
CA SER A 13 23.95 -17.10 11.49
C SER A 13 22.61 -17.84 11.68
N LEU A 14 22.09 -18.49 10.62
CA LEU A 14 20.82 -19.20 10.62
C LEU A 14 20.95 -20.73 10.73
N VAL A 15 22.16 -21.31 10.64
CA VAL A 15 22.37 -22.76 10.74
C VAL A 15 23.18 -23.09 11.99
N LYS A 16 22.55 -22.94 13.17
CA LYS A 16 23.21 -23.06 14.47
C LYS A 16 23.74 -24.45 14.75
N LYS A 17 23.04 -25.50 14.29
CA LYS A 17 23.48 -26.88 14.54
C LYS A 17 24.81 -27.21 13.86
N GLY A 18 25.21 -26.42 12.86
CA GLY A 18 26.51 -26.54 12.20
C GLY A 18 27.63 -25.71 12.84
N TRP A 19 27.36 -24.96 13.91
CA TRP A 19 28.35 -24.09 14.54
C TRP A 19 29.40 -24.89 15.33
N PRO A 20 30.66 -24.43 15.39
CA PRO A 20 31.64 -24.94 16.34
C PRO A 20 31.16 -24.74 17.78
N ASN A 21 31.42 -25.71 18.67
CA ASN A 21 30.99 -25.68 20.07
C ASN A 21 31.34 -24.37 20.80
N GLN A 22 32.52 -23.80 20.52
CA GLN A 22 32.95 -22.54 21.10
C GLN A 22 32.04 -21.36 20.71
N LEU A 23 31.57 -21.31 19.46
CA LEU A 23 30.65 -20.27 19.00
C LEU A 23 29.28 -20.45 19.67
N SER A 24 28.76 -21.67 19.71
CA SER A 24 27.47 -21.96 20.37
C SER A 24 27.49 -21.64 21.87
N ALA A 25 28.62 -21.84 22.54
CA ALA A 25 28.80 -21.47 23.95
C ALA A 25 28.91 -19.96 24.16
N THR A 26 29.44 -19.23 23.17
CA THR A 26 29.67 -17.77 23.28
C THR A 26 28.46 -16.95 22.84
N VAL A 27 27.65 -17.47 21.92
CA VAL A 27 26.43 -16.84 21.39
C VAL A 27 25.23 -17.77 21.61
N PRO A 28 24.90 -18.09 22.88
CA PRO A 28 23.71 -18.89 23.18
C PRO A 28 22.43 -18.10 22.89
N ASP A 29 21.33 -18.83 22.73
CA ASP A 29 20.01 -18.21 22.68
C ASP A 29 19.64 -17.67 24.07
N GLY A 30 18.86 -16.59 24.12
CA GLY A 30 18.37 -16.04 25.39
C GLY A 30 19.37 -15.24 26.21
N SER A 31 20.50 -14.80 25.64
CA SER A 31 21.59 -14.16 26.40
C SER A 31 21.81 -12.68 26.12
N PHE A 32 21.13 -12.10 25.13
CA PHE A 32 21.34 -10.71 24.73
C PHE A 32 20.23 -9.80 25.25
N ASN A 33 20.59 -8.70 25.93
CA ASN A 33 19.61 -7.67 26.34
C ASN A 33 19.10 -6.85 25.14
N VAL A 34 19.96 -6.65 24.14
CA VAL A 34 19.68 -5.85 22.94
C VAL A 34 20.26 -6.53 21.71
N VAL A 35 19.47 -6.57 20.63
CA VAL A 35 19.91 -6.98 19.29
C VAL A 35 19.54 -5.85 18.31
N LEU A 36 20.51 -5.41 17.51
CA LEU A 36 20.34 -4.40 16.47
C LEU A 36 20.80 -5.00 15.14
N THR A 37 20.00 -4.89 14.08
CA THR A 37 20.40 -5.48 12.80
C THR A 37 19.70 -4.87 11.58
N ASN A 38 20.36 -4.96 10.43
CA ASN A 38 19.79 -4.79 9.10
C ASN A 38 20.07 -6.09 8.31
N PRO A 39 19.22 -7.13 8.45
CA PRO A 39 19.49 -8.42 7.82
C PRO A 39 19.37 -8.34 6.29
N PRO A 40 19.94 -9.31 5.55
CA PRO A 40 19.77 -9.36 4.11
C PRO A 40 18.30 -9.59 3.72
N PHE A 41 17.85 -8.95 2.64
CA PHE A 41 16.52 -9.15 2.06
C PHE A 41 16.62 -9.38 0.55
N GLY A 42 15.68 -10.16 0.01
CA GLY A 42 15.56 -10.37 -1.43
C GLY A 42 14.60 -11.49 -1.75
N THR A 43 13.81 -11.35 -2.82
CA THR A 43 12.78 -12.34 -3.21
C THR A 43 13.35 -13.72 -3.52
N LYS A 44 14.63 -13.80 -3.91
CA LYS A 44 15.35 -15.05 -4.18
C LYS A 44 16.12 -15.59 -2.97
N LEU A 45 16.19 -14.84 -1.88
CA LEU A 45 16.92 -15.24 -0.68
C LEU A 45 15.96 -15.93 0.29
N LYS A 46 15.93 -17.26 0.23
CA LYS A 46 15.11 -18.11 1.08
C LYS A 46 15.96 -19.13 1.82
N ILE A 47 15.51 -19.50 3.01
CA ILE A 47 15.97 -20.68 3.71
C ILE A 47 14.99 -21.82 3.43
N SER A 48 15.53 -23.02 3.18
CA SER A 48 14.69 -24.17 2.82
C SER A 48 13.88 -24.66 4.02
N ALA A 49 12.69 -25.21 3.75
CA ALA A 49 11.82 -25.84 4.76
C ALA A 49 12.59 -26.86 5.64
N LYS A 50 13.46 -27.66 5.03
CA LYS A 50 14.28 -28.69 5.71
C LYS A 50 15.26 -28.08 6.71
N ILE A 51 15.96 -27.01 6.32
CA ILE A 51 16.89 -26.32 7.23
C ILE A 51 16.09 -25.67 8.35
N SER A 52 14.99 -24.98 8.03
CA SER A 52 14.16 -24.35 9.06
C SER A 52 13.56 -25.34 10.05
N GLN A 53 13.12 -26.50 9.59
CA GLN A 53 12.66 -27.58 10.45
C GLN A 53 13.78 -28.10 11.35
N SER A 54 14.97 -28.33 10.79
CA SER A 54 16.14 -28.75 11.54
C SER A 54 16.52 -27.73 12.62
N GLU A 55 16.52 -26.44 12.30
CA GLU A 55 16.90 -25.36 13.23
C GLU A 55 15.77 -24.94 14.18
N GLY A 56 14.53 -25.38 13.93
CA GLY A 56 13.37 -25.16 14.78
C GLY A 56 12.66 -23.81 14.57
N TYR A 57 12.83 -23.16 13.42
CA TYR A 57 12.24 -21.85 13.11
C TYR A 57 10.72 -21.91 12.88
N GLN A 58 9.94 -21.43 13.84
CA GLN A 58 8.47 -21.44 13.80
C GLN A 58 7.90 -20.56 12.69
N VAL A 59 8.57 -19.45 12.33
CA VAL A 59 8.10 -18.56 11.25
C VAL A 59 8.13 -19.24 9.88
N SER A 60 8.85 -20.36 9.75
CA SER A 60 8.90 -21.15 8.51
C SER A 60 7.84 -22.26 8.45
N ARG A 61 7.00 -22.42 9.47
CA ARG A 61 5.80 -23.25 9.36
C ARG A 61 4.81 -22.63 8.38
N LYS A 62 3.94 -23.44 7.79
CA LYS A 62 2.79 -22.93 7.03
C LYS A 62 1.74 -22.41 8.00
N TRP A 63 1.26 -21.21 7.74
CA TRP A 63 0.23 -20.54 8.55
C TRP A 63 -1.08 -20.51 7.79
N ALA A 64 -2.17 -20.85 8.48
CA ALA A 64 -3.52 -20.78 7.96
C ALA A 64 -4.39 -19.91 8.88
N TYR A 65 -5.32 -19.17 8.29
CA TYR A 65 -6.30 -18.40 9.04
C TYR A 65 -7.44 -19.33 9.46
N ASN A 66 -7.80 -19.29 10.73
CA ASN A 66 -8.93 -20.01 11.28
C ASN A 66 -10.11 -19.04 11.42
N ASP A 67 -11.10 -19.16 10.52
CA ASP A 67 -12.27 -18.27 10.47
C ASP A 67 -13.11 -18.31 11.76
N GLU A 68 -13.20 -19.47 12.43
CA GLU A 68 -14.01 -19.61 13.66
C GLU A 68 -13.39 -18.91 14.87
N LYS A 69 -12.05 -18.94 14.94
CA LYS A 69 -11.29 -18.34 16.05
C LYS A 69 -10.75 -16.94 15.72
N GLU A 70 -10.89 -16.51 14.48
CA GLU A 70 -10.35 -15.25 13.93
C GLU A 70 -8.83 -15.06 14.16
N ILE A 71 -8.06 -16.15 14.14
CA ILE A 71 -6.61 -16.13 14.38
C ILE A 71 -5.82 -16.89 13.31
N TRP A 72 -4.55 -16.54 13.16
CA TRP A 72 -3.58 -17.33 12.39
C TRP A 72 -2.98 -18.42 13.26
N GLU A 73 -3.04 -19.67 12.78
CA GLU A 73 -2.47 -20.83 13.46
C GLU A 73 -1.37 -21.47 12.58
N PRO A 74 -0.21 -21.83 13.15
CA PRO A 74 0.81 -22.58 12.43
C PRO A 74 0.43 -24.06 12.35
N SER A 75 0.66 -24.67 11.20
CA SER A 75 0.63 -26.13 11.04
C SER A 75 1.98 -26.77 11.44
N ASP A 76 2.06 -28.09 11.38
CA ASP A 76 3.33 -28.82 11.55
C ASP A 76 4.16 -28.90 10.26
N GLU A 77 3.61 -28.48 9.12
CA GLU A 77 4.32 -28.46 7.85
C GLU A 77 5.20 -27.20 7.73
N TYR A 78 6.41 -27.38 7.21
CA TYR A 78 7.36 -26.29 6.95
C TYR A 78 7.39 -25.94 5.46
N GLU A 79 7.68 -24.67 5.15
CA GLU A 79 7.87 -24.17 3.79
C GLU A 79 9.13 -23.31 3.68
N ASP A 80 9.60 -23.11 2.44
CA ASP A 80 10.71 -22.21 2.15
C ASP A 80 10.32 -20.78 2.51
N ARG A 81 11.10 -20.16 3.40
CA ARG A 81 10.79 -18.83 3.96
C ARG A 81 11.86 -17.81 3.59
N GLU A 82 11.44 -16.58 3.34
CA GLU A 82 12.33 -15.46 3.08
C GLU A 82 13.32 -15.26 4.24
N ILE A 83 14.60 -15.12 3.90
CA ILE A 83 15.69 -15.11 4.88
C ILE A 83 15.52 -14.03 5.95
N GLY A 84 14.97 -12.86 5.58
CA GLY A 84 14.71 -11.75 6.50
C GLY A 84 13.72 -12.09 7.62
N ILE A 85 12.71 -12.91 7.31
CA ILE A 85 11.71 -13.36 8.31
C ILE A 85 12.36 -14.36 9.27
N VAL A 86 13.26 -15.21 8.79
CA VAL A 86 13.99 -16.16 9.65
C VAL A 86 15.06 -15.46 10.49
N PHE A 87 15.71 -14.42 9.96
CA PHE A 87 16.56 -13.52 10.76
C PHE A 87 15.78 -12.82 11.88
N LEU A 88 14.55 -12.38 11.62
CA LEU A 88 13.69 -11.80 12.65
C LEU A 88 13.49 -12.79 13.82
N GLU A 89 13.12 -14.05 13.54
CA GLU A 89 13.00 -15.06 14.59
C GLU A 89 14.37 -15.37 15.24
N ARG A 90 15.46 -15.47 14.47
CA ARG A 90 16.81 -15.67 15.00
C ARG A 90 17.19 -14.59 16.01
N CYS A 91 16.95 -13.33 15.67
CA CYS A 91 17.23 -12.18 16.52
C CYS A 91 16.37 -12.20 17.79
N ILE A 92 15.10 -12.59 17.70
CA ILE A 92 14.23 -12.78 18.87
C ILE A 92 14.72 -13.94 19.75
N ASN A 93 15.22 -15.03 19.16
CA ASN A 93 15.75 -16.18 19.89
C ASN A 93 17.03 -15.82 20.67
N LEU A 94 17.87 -14.92 20.13
CA LEU A 94 19.05 -14.40 20.83
C LEU A 94 18.69 -13.56 22.07
N LEU A 95 17.53 -12.91 22.07
CA LEU A 95 17.12 -12.06 23.19
C LEU A 95 16.77 -12.86 24.44
N GLU A 96 17.25 -12.38 25.59
CA GLU A 96 16.67 -12.75 26.88
C GLU A 96 15.19 -12.30 26.99
N GLU A 97 14.47 -12.82 27.97
CA GLU A 97 13.12 -12.33 28.28
C GLU A 97 13.18 -10.82 28.61
N ARG A 98 12.25 -10.03 28.07
CA ARG A 98 12.25 -8.55 28.14
C ARG A 98 13.39 -7.85 27.39
N GLY A 99 14.25 -8.58 26.68
CA GLY A 99 15.23 -8.01 25.76
C GLY A 99 14.59 -7.23 24.61
N ARG A 100 15.36 -6.36 23.95
CA ARG A 100 14.87 -5.45 22.89
C ARG A 100 15.54 -5.72 21.55
N LEU A 101 14.73 -5.76 20.49
CA LEU A 101 15.20 -5.86 19.10
C LEU A 101 14.89 -4.55 18.39
N ALA A 102 15.86 -3.98 17.68
CA ALA A 102 15.60 -3.06 16.58
C ALA A 102 16.08 -3.69 15.27
N ILE A 103 15.17 -3.83 14.31
CA ILE A 103 15.42 -4.54 13.06
C ILE A 103 14.86 -3.74 11.89
N VAL A 104 15.68 -3.51 10.87
CA VAL A 104 15.19 -3.02 9.57
C VAL A 104 14.42 -4.16 8.92
N LEU A 105 13.23 -3.91 8.37
CA LEU A 105 12.45 -4.90 7.61
C LEU A 105 11.82 -4.23 6.38
N PRO A 106 11.65 -4.95 5.26
CA PRO A 106 10.80 -4.50 4.16
C PRO A 106 9.36 -4.25 4.63
N ASP A 107 8.77 -3.10 4.27
CA ASP A 107 7.40 -2.73 4.65
C ASP A 107 6.39 -3.81 4.22
N THR A 108 6.67 -4.50 3.12
CA THR A 108 5.84 -5.60 2.61
C THR A 108 5.58 -6.70 3.65
N TYR A 109 6.53 -7.01 4.53
CA TYR A 109 6.34 -7.97 5.63
C TYR A 109 5.38 -7.45 6.72
N LEU A 110 5.20 -6.13 6.80
CA LEU A 110 4.47 -5.44 7.86
C LEU A 110 3.07 -4.99 7.44
N PHE A 111 2.64 -5.22 6.18
CA PHE A 111 1.29 -4.85 5.73
C PHE A 111 0.65 -5.77 4.68
N SER A 112 1.45 -6.55 3.92
CA SER A 112 0.91 -7.23 2.74
C SER A 112 -0.03 -8.39 3.11
N PRO A 113 -1.11 -8.66 2.34
CA PRO A 113 -2.01 -9.78 2.59
C PRO A 113 -1.31 -11.13 2.78
N SER A 114 -0.22 -11.40 2.04
CA SER A 114 0.54 -12.66 2.15
C SER A 114 1.35 -12.81 3.44
N TYR A 115 1.52 -11.73 4.23
CA TYR A 115 2.27 -11.71 5.49
C TYR A 115 1.37 -11.33 6.69
N GLN A 116 0.05 -11.42 6.54
CA GLN A 116 -0.90 -11.15 7.63
C GLN A 116 -0.67 -12.05 8.85
N TRP A 117 -0.30 -13.30 8.62
CA TRP A 117 0.12 -14.23 9.67
C TRP A 117 1.32 -13.71 10.47
N LEU A 118 2.28 -13.05 9.81
CA LEU A 118 3.49 -12.52 10.45
C LEU A 118 3.15 -11.30 11.31
N VAL A 119 2.30 -10.40 10.80
CA VAL A 119 1.78 -9.26 11.57
C VAL A 119 1.02 -9.75 12.79
N SER A 120 0.14 -10.76 12.63
CA SER A 120 -0.58 -11.39 13.74
C SER A 120 0.38 -12.00 14.76
N TRP A 121 1.35 -12.81 14.32
CA TRP A 121 2.35 -13.42 15.19
C TRP A 121 3.15 -12.37 15.98
N LEU A 122 3.61 -11.29 15.32
CA LEU A 122 4.32 -10.20 15.95
C LEU A 122 3.46 -9.50 17.01
N CYS A 123 2.24 -9.10 16.63
CA CYS A 123 1.35 -8.34 17.49
C CYS A 123 0.80 -9.16 18.67
N THR A 124 0.73 -10.49 18.57
CA THR A 124 0.27 -11.35 19.66
C THR A 124 1.38 -11.70 20.65
N ASN A 125 2.60 -11.91 20.17
CA ASN A 125 3.68 -12.48 20.98
C ASN A 125 4.64 -11.43 21.55
N PHE A 126 4.73 -10.25 20.95
CA PHE A 126 5.74 -9.25 21.30
C PHE A 126 5.15 -7.86 21.50
N THR A 127 5.75 -7.09 22.40
CA THR A 127 5.40 -5.70 22.63
C THR A 127 6.15 -4.84 21.62
N ILE A 128 5.46 -4.37 20.59
CA ILE A 128 6.05 -3.48 19.58
C ILE A 128 6.10 -2.09 20.20
N THR A 129 7.29 -1.52 20.33
CA THR A 129 7.49 -0.21 20.95
C THR A 129 7.49 0.89 19.91
N HIS A 130 8.14 0.67 18.77
CA HIS A 130 8.26 1.66 17.70
C HIS A 130 8.09 1.03 16.32
N SER A 131 7.43 1.76 15.43
CA SER A 131 7.47 1.55 13.99
C SER A 131 7.97 2.83 13.35
N ILE A 132 9.12 2.78 12.69
CA ILE A 132 9.79 3.95 12.14
C ILE A 132 9.95 3.75 10.64
N ASN A 133 9.26 4.55 9.83
CA ASN A 133 9.45 4.53 8.38
C ASN A 133 10.85 5.03 8.02
N VAL A 134 11.50 4.35 7.08
CA VAL A 134 12.78 4.77 6.50
C VAL A 134 12.55 5.26 5.08
N PRO A 135 12.97 6.48 4.68
CA PRO A 135 12.91 6.96 3.29
C PRO A 135 13.48 5.93 2.29
N ILE A 136 12.88 5.80 1.10
CA ILE A 136 13.26 4.73 0.16
C ILE A 136 14.68 4.96 -0.39
N GLU A 137 15.08 6.22 -0.48
CA GLU A 137 16.36 6.72 -0.94
C GLU A 137 17.52 6.30 -0.01
N ALA A 138 17.26 6.08 1.29
CA ALA A 138 18.30 5.80 2.29
C ALA A 138 19.12 4.52 2.03
N PHE A 139 18.59 3.59 1.23
CA PHE A 139 19.30 2.38 0.82
C PHE A 139 19.55 2.29 -0.70
N GLU A 140 19.17 3.30 -1.48
CA GLU A 140 19.50 3.36 -2.90
C GLU A 140 21.01 3.64 -3.11
N PRO A 141 21.61 3.17 -4.22
CA PRO A 141 21.02 2.34 -5.28
C PRO A 141 21.00 0.83 -4.95
N HIS A 142 21.52 0.43 -3.78
CA HIS A 142 21.77 -0.97 -3.42
C HIS A 142 20.48 -1.75 -3.13
N CYS A 143 19.47 -1.09 -2.55
CA CYS A 143 18.16 -1.65 -2.28
C CYS A 143 17.10 -0.62 -2.63
N ARG A 144 16.07 -1.03 -3.39
CA ARG A 144 14.92 -0.18 -3.74
C ARG A 144 13.65 -0.57 -3.00
N ALA A 145 13.74 -1.45 -2.00
CA ALA A 145 12.57 -1.81 -1.21
C ALA A 145 12.32 -0.72 -0.16
N LYS A 146 11.08 -0.27 -0.03
CA LYS A 146 10.68 0.52 1.13
C LYS A 146 10.79 -0.33 2.40
N THR A 147 11.40 0.25 3.43
CA THR A 147 11.68 -0.42 4.71
C THR A 147 11.22 0.42 5.90
N SER A 148 11.05 -0.26 7.02
CA SER A 148 10.84 0.35 8.33
C SER A 148 11.76 -0.28 9.36
N ILE A 149 12.14 0.50 10.38
CA ILE A 149 12.78 -0.04 11.58
C ILE A 149 11.66 -0.42 12.55
N LEU A 150 11.56 -1.70 12.86
CA LEU A 150 10.66 -2.22 13.88
C LEU A 150 11.44 -2.37 15.19
N VAL A 151 10.95 -1.75 16.26
CA VAL A 151 11.53 -1.92 17.60
C VAL A 151 10.54 -2.67 18.48
N LEU A 152 10.93 -3.84 18.99
CA LEU A 152 10.10 -4.67 19.85
C LEU A 152 10.81 -5.09 21.13
N LYS A 153 10.02 -5.49 22.11
CA LYS A 153 10.47 -6.12 23.34
C LYS A 153 9.94 -7.55 23.41
N LYS A 154 10.79 -8.49 23.82
CA LYS A 154 10.45 -9.90 23.98
C LYS A 154 9.60 -10.12 25.23
N GLU A 155 8.34 -9.73 25.13
CA GLU A 155 7.27 -9.95 26.11
C GLU A 155 5.92 -9.71 25.41
N ARG A 156 4.85 -10.38 25.85
CA ARG A 156 3.51 -10.14 25.29
C ARG A 156 3.02 -8.71 25.58
N PRO A 157 2.30 -8.07 24.64
CA PRO A 157 1.77 -6.72 24.84
C PRO A 157 0.70 -6.71 25.94
N LYS A 158 0.70 -5.64 26.74
CA LYS A 158 -0.42 -5.35 27.65
C LYS A 158 -1.63 -4.88 26.86
N LYS A 159 -2.84 -5.11 27.39
CA LYS A 159 -4.08 -4.57 26.80
C LYS A 159 -3.98 -3.04 26.70
N GLY A 160 -4.32 -2.49 25.54
CA GLY A 160 -4.25 -1.04 25.28
C GLY A 160 -2.82 -0.50 25.06
N HIS A 161 -1.83 -1.38 24.88
CA HIS A 161 -0.47 -0.96 24.52
C HIS A 161 -0.48 -0.14 23.22
N LYS A 162 0.32 0.93 23.21
CA LYS A 162 0.46 1.85 22.08
C LYS A 162 1.87 1.77 21.51
N ILE A 163 1.94 1.69 20.19
CA ILE A 163 3.17 1.77 19.41
C ILE A 163 3.46 3.25 19.14
N THR A 164 4.72 3.67 19.30
CA THR A 164 5.18 4.97 18.81
C THR A 164 5.46 4.88 17.31
N GLY A 165 4.71 5.65 16.52
CA GLY A 165 4.90 5.77 15.08
C GLY A 165 5.80 6.95 14.72
N VAL A 166 6.63 6.75 13.69
CA VAL A 166 7.42 7.80 13.04
C VAL A 166 7.28 7.67 11.54
N LEU A 167 6.79 8.73 10.90
CA LEU A 167 6.73 8.89 9.45
C LEU A 167 7.77 9.94 9.02
N ALA A 168 9.01 9.49 8.80
CA ALA A 168 10.05 10.30 8.19
C ALA A 168 10.01 10.15 6.66
N GLU A 169 9.99 11.28 5.96
CA GLU A 169 9.96 11.36 4.49
C GLU A 169 11.34 11.71 3.90
N SER A 170 12.30 12.16 4.72
CA SER A 170 13.64 12.57 4.31
C SER A 170 14.72 12.05 5.27
N TYR A 171 15.96 11.89 4.76
CA TYR A 171 17.14 11.49 5.55
C TYR A 171 18.34 12.44 5.34
N GLY A 172 18.10 13.64 4.83
CA GLY A 172 19.12 14.66 4.62
C GLY A 172 19.77 14.68 3.24
N GLU A 173 19.58 13.66 2.40
CA GLU A 173 20.24 13.55 1.09
C GLU A 173 19.26 13.10 -0.02
N ASP A 174 19.58 13.47 -1.26
CA ASP A 174 18.93 12.95 -2.46
C ASP A 174 19.54 11.62 -2.91
N LYS A 175 18.95 11.00 -3.94
CA LYS A 175 19.44 9.73 -4.53
C LYS A 175 20.86 9.79 -5.12
N HIS A 176 21.47 10.98 -5.21
CA HIS A 176 22.83 11.21 -5.69
C HIS A 176 23.81 11.51 -4.54
N GLY A 177 23.33 11.57 -3.29
CA GLY A 177 24.12 11.91 -2.11
C GLY A 177 24.31 13.42 -1.91
N HIS A 178 23.53 14.27 -2.59
CA HIS A 178 23.56 15.71 -2.34
C HIS A 178 22.66 16.04 -1.16
N THR A 179 23.13 16.91 -0.26
CA THR A 179 22.34 17.39 0.87
C THR A 179 21.05 18.08 0.40
N LEU A 180 19.92 17.66 0.98
CA LEU A 180 18.63 18.30 0.80
C LEU A 180 18.44 19.38 1.86
N TYR A 181 17.82 20.49 1.46
CA TYR A 181 17.52 21.61 2.32
C TYR A 181 16.04 21.94 2.25
N ARG A 182 15.49 22.47 3.35
CA ARG A 182 14.08 22.85 3.43
C ARG A 182 13.79 24.04 2.52
N LEU A 183 12.55 24.13 2.07
CA LEU A 183 12.03 25.29 1.36
C LEU A 183 11.23 26.19 2.32
N ASP A 184 11.32 27.50 2.14
CA ASP A 184 10.45 28.47 2.83
C ASP A 184 9.04 28.54 2.23
N SER A 185 8.17 29.41 2.78
CA SER A 185 6.79 29.59 2.31
C SER A 185 6.68 30.08 0.86
N GLU A 186 7.74 30.69 0.33
CA GLU A 186 7.82 31.16 -1.05
C GLU A 186 8.48 30.11 -1.98
N GLY A 187 8.87 28.95 -1.44
CA GLY A 187 9.50 27.86 -2.18
C GLY A 187 11.01 28.05 -2.41
N ARG A 188 11.67 28.97 -1.69
CA ARG A 188 13.12 29.20 -1.78
C ARG A 188 13.86 28.27 -0.83
N GLN A 189 15.02 27.78 -1.27
CA GLN A 189 15.87 26.93 -0.44
C GLN A 189 16.42 27.70 0.76
N THR A 190 16.38 27.05 1.93
CA THR A 190 16.95 27.54 3.19
C THR A 190 18.31 26.89 3.48
N ASP A 191 18.98 27.29 4.56
CA ASP A 191 20.21 26.65 5.03
C ASP A 191 19.95 25.48 6.00
N PHE A 192 18.69 25.16 6.28
CA PHE A 192 18.32 24.07 7.19
C PHE A 192 18.22 22.75 6.43
N PRO A 193 18.96 21.70 6.83
CA PRO A 193 18.84 20.38 6.23
C PRO A 193 17.42 19.80 6.34
N GLU A 194 17.02 19.08 5.30
CA GLU A 194 15.77 18.31 5.24
C GLU A 194 16.06 16.86 5.66
N ASP A 195 16.20 16.65 6.97
CA ASP A 195 16.56 15.36 7.58
C ASP A 195 15.63 14.98 8.73
N GLU A 196 14.44 14.51 8.35
CA GLU A 196 13.42 14.05 9.29
C GLU A 196 13.85 12.82 10.09
N MET A 197 14.78 12.00 9.57
CA MET A 197 15.33 10.86 10.31
C MET A 197 16.16 11.34 11.51
N THR A 198 17.07 12.30 11.33
CA THR A 198 17.85 12.90 12.42
C THR A 198 16.96 13.66 13.42
N GLU A 199 15.96 14.38 12.93
CA GLU A 199 14.97 15.06 13.78
C GLU A 199 14.18 14.07 14.63
N SER A 200 13.68 12.99 14.02
CA SER A 200 12.93 11.97 14.74
C SER A 200 13.78 11.27 15.80
N ALA A 201 15.05 10.97 15.51
CA ALA A 201 15.98 10.40 16.48
C ALA A 201 16.16 11.33 17.70
N THR A 202 16.29 12.64 17.46
CA THR A 202 16.41 13.65 18.51
C THR A 202 15.13 13.74 19.37
N LEU A 203 13.95 13.72 18.73
CA LEU A 203 12.64 13.74 19.41
C LEU A 203 12.38 12.48 20.24
N LEU A 204 12.90 11.33 19.81
CA LEU A 204 12.80 10.06 20.55
C LEU A 204 13.79 10.00 21.71
N ALA A 205 14.99 10.58 21.57
CA ALA A 205 16.03 10.55 22.61
C ALA A 205 15.76 11.51 23.77
N THR A 206 15.21 12.69 23.50
CA THR A 206 15.07 13.76 24.51
C THR A 206 13.74 13.72 25.26
N ASP A 207 12.77 12.96 24.76
CA ASP A 207 11.34 13.04 25.10
C ASP A 207 10.76 14.48 25.09
N TYR A 208 11.50 15.42 24.52
CA TYR A 208 11.19 16.84 24.41
C TYR A 208 10.56 17.09 23.05
N GLY A 209 9.43 17.78 23.00
CA GLY A 209 8.73 18.06 21.74
C GLY A 209 7.24 18.31 21.92
N PRO A 210 6.58 18.88 20.89
CA PRO A 210 5.19 19.31 20.98
C PRO A 210 4.20 18.13 21.10
N ARG A 211 2.91 18.51 21.22
CA ARG A 211 1.75 17.69 20.84
C ARG A 211 2.07 16.84 19.61
N GLU A 212 1.61 15.59 19.62
CA GLU A 212 1.58 14.61 18.51
C GLU A 212 1.85 15.19 17.10
N SER A 213 2.88 14.66 16.41
CA SER A 213 3.26 15.04 15.04
C SER A 213 3.58 13.80 14.19
N LYS A 214 3.78 13.96 12.87
CA LYS A 214 4.13 12.82 11.99
C LYS A 214 5.42 12.12 12.40
N LEU A 215 6.36 12.85 13.02
CA LEU A 215 7.64 12.31 13.49
C LEU A 215 7.55 11.67 14.88
N LYS A 216 6.42 11.82 15.60
CA LYS A 216 6.17 11.19 16.90
C LYS A 216 4.68 11.19 17.21
N PHE A 217 4.03 10.06 16.98
CA PHE A 217 2.62 9.83 17.32
C PHE A 217 2.41 8.43 17.90
N LYS A 218 1.19 8.13 18.39
CA LYS A 218 0.89 6.84 19.00
C LYS A 218 -0.37 6.22 18.41
N PHE A 219 -0.31 4.92 18.13
CA PHE A 219 -1.46 4.12 17.68
C PHE A 219 -1.54 2.81 18.46
N LEU A 220 -2.71 2.19 18.55
CA LEU A 220 -2.87 0.96 19.34
C LEU A 220 -2.25 -0.23 18.62
N GLN A 221 -1.52 -1.07 19.36
CA GLN A 221 -1.03 -2.33 18.79
C GLN A 221 -2.19 -3.25 18.35
N SER A 222 -3.34 -3.17 19.01
CA SER A 222 -4.55 -3.90 18.60
C SER A 222 -5.12 -3.41 17.27
N GLU A 223 -4.99 -2.11 16.95
CA GLU A 223 -5.39 -1.58 15.64
C GLU A 223 -4.44 -2.06 14.54
N ALA A 224 -3.14 -2.12 14.84
CA ALA A 224 -2.16 -2.70 13.91
C ALA A 224 -2.43 -4.19 13.65
N ALA A 225 -2.82 -4.94 14.68
CA ALA A 225 -3.21 -6.34 14.56
C ALA A 225 -4.48 -6.53 13.72
N SER A 226 -5.54 -5.76 13.98
CA SER A 226 -6.82 -5.91 13.28
C SER A 226 -6.78 -5.43 11.83
N SER A 227 -6.05 -4.35 11.56
CA SER A 227 -5.83 -3.88 10.19
C SER A 227 -4.82 -4.70 9.43
N GLY A 228 -3.99 -5.47 10.13
CA GLY A 228 -2.91 -6.19 9.48
C GLY A 228 -1.76 -5.32 9.00
N VAL A 229 -1.59 -4.12 9.60
CA VAL A 229 -0.60 -3.13 9.18
C VAL A 229 0.13 -2.57 10.40
N ILE A 230 1.44 -2.79 10.49
CA ILE A 230 2.29 -2.19 11.54
C ILE A 230 2.94 -0.89 11.07
N VAL A 231 3.08 -0.69 9.75
CA VAL A 231 3.76 0.46 9.14
C VAL A 231 3.16 1.78 9.62
N ALA A 232 4.01 2.70 10.10
CA ALA A 232 3.57 3.93 10.75
C ALA A 232 2.78 4.85 9.80
N SER A 233 3.21 4.99 8.54
CA SER A 233 2.53 5.81 7.53
C SER A 233 1.02 5.56 7.43
N TYR A 234 0.58 4.30 7.59
CA TYR A 234 -0.83 3.90 7.57
C TYR A 234 -1.64 4.42 8.76
N HIS A 235 -0.98 4.57 9.92
CA HIS A 235 -1.60 5.00 11.17
C HIS A 235 -1.57 6.51 11.37
N TRP A 236 -0.75 7.25 10.61
CA TRP A 236 -0.74 8.71 10.61
C TRP A 236 -1.94 9.30 9.85
N ARG A 237 -3.15 9.09 10.39
CA ARG A 237 -4.42 9.46 9.72
C ARG A 237 -4.97 10.83 10.10
N LYS A 238 -4.51 11.40 11.21
CA LYS A 238 -5.06 12.62 11.79
C LYS A 238 -5.16 13.79 10.79
N PRO A 239 -4.13 14.09 9.97
CA PRO A 239 -4.18 15.28 9.11
C PRO A 239 -5.39 15.33 8.17
N TYR A 240 -5.80 14.19 7.62
CA TYR A 240 -6.94 14.17 6.69
C TYR A 240 -8.27 13.89 7.38
N LYS A 241 -8.28 13.17 8.52
CA LYS A 241 -9.52 12.85 9.23
C LYS A 241 -10.22 14.12 9.70
N ASP A 242 -9.48 15.01 10.36
CA ASP A 242 -10.03 16.27 10.89
C ASP A 242 -10.61 17.12 9.74
N ALA A 243 -9.87 17.25 8.62
CA ALA A 243 -10.32 18.01 7.46
C ALA A 243 -11.57 17.39 6.79
N LEU A 244 -11.65 16.07 6.69
CA LEU A 244 -12.79 15.36 6.12
C LEU A 244 -14.03 15.44 7.02
N GLU A 245 -13.86 15.32 8.33
CA GLU A 245 -14.94 15.46 9.32
C GLU A 245 -15.47 16.89 9.37
N SER A 246 -14.60 17.90 9.36
CA SER A 246 -14.99 19.31 9.25
C SER A 246 -15.77 19.57 7.96
N PHE A 247 -15.26 19.11 6.82
CA PHE A 247 -15.97 19.26 5.54
C PHE A 247 -17.36 18.63 5.58
N ALA A 248 -17.47 17.43 6.15
CA ALA A 248 -18.75 16.74 6.25
C ALA A 248 -19.75 17.49 7.14
N ALA A 249 -19.30 17.98 8.30
CA ALA A 249 -20.14 18.76 9.22
C ALA A 249 -20.60 20.09 8.62
N GLU A 250 -19.71 20.82 7.93
CA GLU A 250 -20.01 22.11 7.30
C GLU A 250 -21.01 21.99 6.14
N ASN A 251 -21.11 20.82 5.51
CA ASN A 251 -21.92 20.60 4.33
C ASN A 251 -23.12 19.66 4.57
N ASP A 252 -23.52 19.43 5.83
CA ASP A 252 -24.61 18.50 6.20
C ASP A 252 -24.45 17.13 5.51
N CYS A 253 -23.27 16.52 5.62
CA CYS A 253 -22.95 15.23 4.99
C CYS A 253 -22.74 14.13 6.01
N THR A 254 -23.24 12.93 5.70
CA THR A 254 -22.89 11.70 6.38
C THR A 254 -21.61 11.11 5.77
N LEU A 255 -20.59 10.84 6.59
CA LEU A 255 -19.41 10.09 6.16
C LEU A 255 -19.73 8.61 6.04
N VAL A 256 -19.50 8.04 4.86
CA VAL A 256 -19.74 6.61 4.57
C VAL A 256 -18.47 6.05 3.94
N SER A 257 -18.01 4.89 4.40
CA SER A 257 -16.90 4.17 3.78
C SER A 257 -17.31 3.48 2.48
N ILE A 258 -16.34 3.25 1.59
CA ILE A 258 -16.54 2.42 0.41
C ILE A 258 -17.00 1.01 0.80
N GLU A 259 -16.51 0.45 1.92
CA GLU A 259 -16.99 -0.84 2.44
C GLU A 259 -18.47 -0.82 2.79
N GLU A 260 -18.94 0.22 3.49
CA GLU A 260 -20.36 0.34 3.86
C GLU A 260 -21.26 0.40 2.63
N LEU A 261 -20.84 1.10 1.57
CA LEU A 261 -21.56 1.16 0.29
C LEU A 261 -21.56 -0.18 -0.45
N VAL A 262 -20.49 -0.97 -0.31
CA VAL A 262 -20.43 -2.32 -0.90
C VAL A 262 -21.30 -3.30 -0.12
N ALA A 263 -21.24 -3.24 1.22
CA ALA A 263 -22.01 -4.10 2.11
C ALA A 263 -23.53 -3.83 2.00
N SER A 264 -23.95 -2.59 1.76
CA SER A 264 -25.35 -2.24 1.52
C SER A 264 -25.85 -2.60 0.12
N GLY A 265 -24.96 -3.00 -0.80
CA GLY A 265 -25.29 -3.32 -2.19
C GLY A 265 -25.48 -2.09 -3.08
N GLU A 266 -25.20 -0.88 -2.60
CA GLU A 266 -25.27 0.35 -3.40
C GLU A 266 -24.12 0.45 -4.41
N LEU A 267 -22.96 -0.12 -4.07
CA LEU A 267 -21.74 -0.07 -4.85
C LEU A 267 -21.15 -1.46 -5.05
N LYS A 268 -20.60 -1.72 -6.24
CA LYS A 268 -19.82 -2.93 -6.53
C LYS A 268 -18.39 -2.54 -6.91
N LEU A 269 -17.42 -3.23 -6.33
CA LEU A 269 -16.01 -3.14 -6.73
C LEU A 269 -15.60 -4.38 -7.52
N GLU A 270 -15.02 -4.17 -8.70
CA GLU A 270 -14.49 -5.25 -9.55
C GLU A 270 -13.05 -4.95 -9.96
N PRO A 271 -12.15 -5.95 -10.00
CA PRO A 271 -10.83 -5.75 -10.56
C PRO A 271 -10.92 -5.65 -12.08
N GLY A 272 -9.95 -4.98 -12.68
CA GLY A 272 -9.77 -4.94 -14.13
C GLY A 272 -9.59 -6.33 -14.76
N HIS A 273 -9.60 -6.33 -16.08
CA HIS A 273 -9.70 -7.54 -16.88
C HIS A 273 -8.42 -8.38 -16.85
N GLY A 274 -7.26 -7.72 -16.90
CA GLY A 274 -5.94 -8.35 -17.00
C GLY A 274 -5.13 -7.80 -18.16
N SER A 275 -3.93 -8.33 -18.36
CA SER A 275 -3.02 -7.86 -19.40
C SER A 275 -2.94 -8.83 -20.59
N PRO A 276 -2.99 -8.34 -21.83
CA PRO A 276 -2.75 -9.17 -23.01
C PRO A 276 -1.27 -9.54 -23.13
N LYS A 277 -1.00 -10.66 -23.82
CA LYS A 277 0.38 -11.00 -24.22
C LYS A 277 0.95 -9.89 -25.12
N SER A 278 2.26 -9.63 -25.02
CA SER A 278 2.88 -8.49 -25.71
C SER A 278 2.71 -8.49 -27.23
N HIS A 279 2.64 -9.65 -27.88
CA HIS A 279 2.48 -9.74 -29.34
C HIS A 279 1.10 -9.32 -29.86
N PHE A 280 0.10 -9.16 -28.99
CA PHE A 280 -1.23 -8.66 -29.38
C PHE A 280 -1.33 -7.14 -29.40
N LYS A 281 -0.43 -6.44 -28.71
CA LYS A 281 -0.49 -4.97 -28.54
C LYS A 281 -0.19 -4.27 -29.87
N GLY A 282 -1.03 -3.30 -30.24
CA GLY A 282 -0.93 -2.53 -31.47
C GLY A 282 -1.41 -3.29 -32.72
N ARG A 283 -2.16 -4.38 -32.56
CA ARG A 283 -2.61 -5.26 -33.67
C ARG A 283 -4.12 -5.42 -33.75
N GLY A 284 -4.89 -4.50 -33.17
CA GLY A 284 -6.34 -4.55 -33.25
C GLY A 284 -6.98 -3.20 -32.96
N SER A 285 -8.29 -3.23 -32.73
CA SER A 285 -9.14 -2.03 -32.62
C SER A 285 -9.73 -1.82 -31.22
N VAL A 286 -9.47 -2.74 -30.28
CA VAL A 286 -10.03 -2.66 -28.92
C VAL A 286 -9.04 -1.99 -27.97
N PRO A 287 -9.43 -0.92 -27.26
CA PRO A 287 -8.56 -0.25 -26.31
C PRO A 287 -8.12 -1.15 -25.15
N TYR A 288 -6.82 -1.20 -24.90
CA TYR A 288 -6.24 -1.77 -23.67
C TYR A 288 -5.68 -0.64 -22.80
N ILE A 289 -6.32 -0.42 -21.65
CA ILE A 289 -6.09 0.71 -20.75
C ILE A 289 -5.14 0.30 -19.62
N LYS A 290 -4.07 1.07 -19.45
CA LYS A 290 -3.09 0.95 -18.37
C LYS A 290 -3.37 1.95 -17.26
N VAL A 291 -2.73 1.73 -16.12
CA VAL A 291 -2.83 2.64 -14.96
C VAL A 291 -2.37 4.08 -15.24
N SER A 292 -1.47 4.28 -16.20
CA SER A 292 -0.99 5.61 -16.63
C SER A 292 -1.99 6.39 -17.44
N ASP A 293 -2.98 5.70 -18.00
CA ASP A 293 -3.93 6.24 -18.97
C ASP A 293 -5.14 6.89 -18.29
N ILE A 294 -5.24 6.75 -16.96
CA ILE A 294 -6.28 7.34 -16.12
C ILE A 294 -5.75 8.61 -15.48
N LYS A 295 -6.40 9.75 -15.78
CA LYS A 295 -6.15 11.06 -15.17
C LYS A 295 -7.25 12.04 -15.52
N ASN A 296 -7.50 13.03 -14.65
CA ASN A 296 -8.42 14.15 -14.89
C ASN A 296 -9.83 13.68 -15.33
N TRP A 297 -10.38 12.66 -14.67
CA TRP A 297 -11.68 12.03 -14.98
C TRP A 297 -11.76 11.32 -16.34
N ARG A 298 -10.65 11.25 -17.08
CA ARG A 298 -10.60 10.66 -18.43
C ARG A 298 -9.82 9.36 -18.45
N ILE A 299 -10.19 8.55 -19.42
CA ILE A 299 -9.45 7.36 -19.84
C ILE A 299 -8.89 7.67 -21.23
N ILE A 300 -7.57 7.80 -21.32
CA ILE A 300 -6.88 8.12 -22.56
C ILE A 300 -6.59 6.83 -23.32
N GLU A 301 -7.19 6.68 -24.48
CA GLU A 301 -6.94 5.55 -25.35
C GLU A 301 -5.61 5.71 -26.08
N ASN A 302 -4.78 4.68 -26.06
CA ASN A 302 -3.51 4.67 -26.75
C ASN A 302 -3.50 3.56 -27.82
N SER A 303 -3.62 3.97 -29.08
CA SER A 303 -3.69 3.09 -30.26
C SER A 303 -2.56 2.06 -30.31
N LYS A 304 -1.36 2.41 -29.82
CA LYS A 304 -0.20 1.50 -29.75
C LYS A 304 -0.42 0.27 -28.87
N TYR A 305 -1.41 0.30 -27.99
CA TYR A 305 -1.75 -0.80 -27.10
C TYR A 305 -3.04 -1.52 -27.48
N PHE A 306 -3.73 -1.10 -28.53
CA PHE A 306 -4.99 -1.74 -28.93
C PHE A 306 -4.76 -3.21 -29.28
N ILE A 307 -5.76 -4.04 -28.96
CA ILE A 307 -5.68 -5.49 -29.11
C ILE A 307 -6.77 -6.04 -30.02
N PRO A 308 -6.56 -7.24 -30.60
CA PRO A 308 -7.60 -7.92 -31.37
C PRO A 308 -8.86 -8.18 -30.55
N VAL A 309 -10.02 -8.18 -31.23
CA VAL A 309 -11.34 -8.38 -30.63
C VAL A 309 -11.42 -9.71 -29.86
N ASP A 310 -10.84 -10.78 -30.39
CA ASP A 310 -10.89 -12.11 -29.75
C ASP A 310 -10.08 -12.17 -28.45
N GLU A 311 -8.91 -11.52 -28.41
CA GLU A 311 -8.11 -11.40 -27.18
C GLU A 311 -8.84 -10.54 -26.14
N ALA A 312 -9.52 -9.47 -26.58
CA ALA A 312 -10.32 -8.65 -25.69
C ALA A 312 -11.51 -9.42 -25.09
N LYS A 313 -12.24 -10.19 -25.92
CA LYS A 313 -13.32 -11.07 -25.46
C LYS A 313 -12.81 -12.11 -24.47
N ARG A 314 -11.66 -12.72 -24.75
CA ARG A 314 -11.02 -13.69 -23.84
C ARG A 314 -10.65 -13.07 -22.49
N LEU A 315 -10.11 -11.85 -22.47
CA LEU A 315 -9.73 -11.16 -21.24
C LEU A 315 -10.93 -10.67 -20.43
N ARG A 316 -11.96 -10.12 -21.10
CA ARG A 316 -13.20 -9.69 -20.43
C ARG A 316 -13.98 -10.87 -19.86
N GLY A 317 -14.12 -11.94 -20.63
CA GLY A 317 -15.08 -12.99 -20.34
C GLY A 317 -16.48 -12.39 -20.22
N SER A 318 -17.18 -12.66 -19.11
CA SER A 318 -18.50 -12.09 -18.80
C SER A 318 -18.45 -10.72 -18.13
N ARG A 319 -17.27 -10.19 -17.78
CA ARG A 319 -17.13 -8.89 -17.11
C ARG A 319 -17.20 -7.77 -18.15
N THR A 320 -18.34 -7.10 -18.21
CA THR A 320 -18.55 -5.93 -19.07
C THR A 320 -18.43 -4.64 -18.28
N LEU A 321 -17.95 -3.59 -18.93
CA LEU A 321 -17.98 -2.23 -18.40
C LEU A 321 -19.31 -1.59 -18.75
N HIS A 322 -19.78 -0.69 -17.91
CA HIS A 322 -21.03 0.06 -18.11
C HIS A 322 -20.72 1.54 -18.25
N PRO A 323 -21.54 2.30 -19.01
CA PRO A 323 -21.41 3.75 -19.06
C PRO A 323 -21.41 4.33 -17.65
N PHE A 324 -20.48 5.25 -17.41
CA PHE A 324 -20.25 5.96 -16.16
C PHE A 324 -19.77 5.11 -14.97
N ASP A 325 -19.31 3.88 -15.21
CA ASP A 325 -18.44 3.20 -14.23
C ASP A 325 -17.23 4.09 -13.94
N LEU A 326 -16.85 4.22 -12.66
CA LEU A 326 -15.61 4.91 -12.30
C LEU A 326 -14.47 3.92 -12.21
N VAL A 327 -13.28 4.36 -12.58
CA VAL A 327 -12.07 3.54 -12.50
C VAL A 327 -10.94 4.30 -11.83
N THR A 328 -10.13 3.60 -11.03
CA THR A 328 -8.91 4.16 -10.46
C THR A 328 -7.82 3.09 -10.41
N PRO A 329 -6.55 3.45 -10.66
CA PRO A 329 -5.44 2.58 -10.31
C PRO A 329 -5.45 2.26 -8.82
N THR A 330 -5.13 1.03 -8.46
CA THR A 330 -4.95 0.59 -7.06
C THR A 330 -3.57 -0.01 -6.79
N ARG A 331 -2.74 -0.14 -7.83
CA ARG A 331 -1.39 -0.66 -7.72
C ARG A 331 -0.48 -0.12 -8.82
N ALA A 332 0.82 -0.07 -8.53
CA ALA A 332 1.91 0.21 -9.47
C ALA A 332 1.71 1.50 -10.29
N SER A 333 1.22 2.56 -9.64
CA SER A 333 0.94 3.83 -10.28
C SER A 333 1.02 4.99 -9.31
N LYS A 334 1.62 6.09 -9.78
CA LYS A 334 1.54 7.39 -9.11
C LYS A 334 0.16 8.05 -9.26
N ASN A 335 -0.70 7.50 -10.11
CA ASN A 335 -2.05 7.99 -10.36
C ASN A 335 -3.09 7.32 -9.44
N ILE A 336 -2.70 6.53 -8.44
CA ILE A 336 -3.65 6.00 -7.45
C ILE A 336 -4.35 7.19 -6.77
N GLY A 337 -5.69 7.14 -6.70
CA GLY A 337 -6.52 8.25 -6.22
C GLY A 337 -7.00 9.20 -7.32
N LEU A 338 -6.43 9.13 -8.53
CA LEU A 338 -7.03 9.78 -9.70
C LEU A 338 -8.11 8.87 -10.30
N LEU A 339 -9.19 9.50 -10.76
CA LEU A 339 -10.35 8.81 -11.30
C LEU A 339 -10.40 8.95 -12.82
N GLY A 340 -10.96 7.94 -13.47
CA GLY A 340 -11.44 7.95 -14.85
C GLY A 340 -12.89 7.52 -14.90
N VAL A 341 -13.62 8.00 -15.89
CA VAL A 341 -15.02 7.60 -16.15
C VAL A 341 -15.04 6.76 -17.41
N ILE A 342 -15.67 5.58 -17.37
CA ILE A 342 -15.97 4.80 -18.57
C ILE A 342 -17.06 5.53 -19.34
N MET A 343 -16.69 6.12 -20.47
CA MET A 343 -17.68 6.77 -21.33
C MET A 343 -18.44 5.75 -22.20
N PRO A 344 -19.62 6.10 -22.75
CA PRO A 344 -20.44 5.15 -23.52
C PRO A 344 -19.71 4.42 -24.65
N TRP A 345 -18.77 5.08 -25.35
CA TRP A 345 -17.97 4.45 -26.41
C TRP A 345 -16.86 3.51 -25.88
N GLN A 346 -16.53 3.59 -24.59
CA GLN A 346 -15.42 2.88 -23.96
C GLN A 346 -15.83 1.58 -23.25
N VAL A 347 -17.12 1.22 -23.28
CA VAL A 347 -17.65 0.01 -22.61
C VAL A 347 -17.00 -1.29 -23.10
N ASN A 348 -16.44 -1.25 -24.31
CA ASN A 348 -15.70 -2.34 -24.93
C ASN A 348 -14.19 -2.29 -24.68
N ALA A 349 -13.68 -1.47 -23.76
CA ALA A 349 -12.27 -1.47 -23.40
C ALA A 349 -11.87 -2.72 -22.59
N VAL A 350 -10.56 -2.94 -22.48
CA VAL A 350 -9.94 -3.90 -21.57
C VAL A 350 -9.07 -3.11 -20.61
N LEU A 351 -9.14 -3.42 -19.31
CA LEU A 351 -8.43 -2.70 -18.26
C LEU A 351 -7.38 -3.64 -17.68
N THR A 352 -6.19 -3.15 -17.36
CA THR A 352 -5.22 -3.95 -16.61
C THR A 352 -5.77 -4.32 -15.22
N LYS A 353 -5.29 -5.41 -14.62
CA LYS A 353 -5.79 -5.93 -13.34
C LYS A 353 -5.61 -4.95 -12.17
N GLU A 354 -4.62 -4.07 -12.28
CA GLU A 354 -4.26 -3.04 -11.29
C GLU A 354 -5.22 -1.83 -11.27
N ILE A 355 -6.28 -1.85 -12.09
CA ILE A 355 -7.35 -0.86 -12.07
C ILE A 355 -8.56 -1.48 -11.35
N THR A 356 -9.13 -0.75 -10.40
CA THR A 356 -10.40 -1.11 -9.77
C THR A 356 -11.53 -0.34 -10.42
N ILE A 357 -12.63 -1.04 -10.70
CA ILE A 357 -13.88 -0.52 -11.25
C ILE A 357 -14.87 -0.34 -10.09
N PHE A 358 -15.49 0.83 -10.03
CA PHE A 358 -16.58 1.19 -9.16
C PHE A 358 -17.85 1.25 -9.99
N ARG A 359 -18.80 0.37 -9.68
CA ARG A 359 -20.12 0.38 -10.31
C ARG A 359 -21.18 0.70 -9.28
N VAL A 360 -21.88 1.81 -9.48
CA VAL A 360 -23.10 2.09 -8.72
C VAL A 360 -24.18 1.12 -9.16
N VAL A 361 -24.75 0.40 -8.21
CA VAL A 361 -25.83 -0.58 -8.42
C VAL A 361 -27.17 0.01 -8.01
N ASP A 362 -27.22 0.72 -6.88
CA ASP A 362 -28.41 1.45 -6.42
C ASP A 362 -28.11 2.96 -6.40
N PRO A 363 -28.67 3.75 -7.33
CA PRO A 363 -28.41 5.18 -7.42
C PRO A 363 -29.24 6.02 -6.44
N THR A 364 -30.05 5.42 -5.57
CA THR A 364 -30.98 6.14 -4.68
C THR A 364 -30.28 7.15 -3.76
N ARG A 365 -29.14 6.76 -3.17
CA ARG A 365 -28.34 7.62 -2.30
C ARG A 365 -27.08 8.14 -2.97
N LEU A 366 -26.54 7.38 -3.93
CA LEU A 366 -25.24 7.64 -4.54
C LEU A 366 -25.31 7.35 -6.03
N SER A 367 -25.38 8.38 -6.87
CA SER A 367 -25.25 8.21 -8.31
C SER A 367 -23.76 8.09 -8.74
N PRO A 368 -23.45 7.59 -9.95
CA PRO A 368 -22.07 7.57 -10.44
C PRO A 368 -21.45 8.98 -10.53
N TRP A 369 -22.27 9.99 -10.84
CA TRP A 369 -21.83 11.38 -10.93
C TRP A 369 -21.53 11.96 -9.53
N LEU A 370 -22.39 11.69 -8.54
CA LEU A 370 -22.13 12.10 -7.17
C LEU A 370 -20.89 11.41 -6.61
N LEU A 371 -20.74 10.10 -6.86
CA LEU A 371 -19.53 9.36 -6.46
C LEU A 371 -18.26 9.99 -7.06
N LEU A 372 -18.30 10.39 -8.34
CA LEU A 372 -17.18 11.06 -8.98
C LEU A 372 -16.83 12.37 -8.29
N VAL A 373 -17.83 13.21 -7.97
CA VAL A 373 -17.60 14.46 -7.24
C VAL A 373 -16.96 14.15 -5.88
N MET A 374 -17.55 13.23 -5.10
CA MET A 374 -17.09 12.93 -3.74
C MET A 374 -15.68 12.39 -3.72
N MET A 375 -15.37 11.42 -4.59
CA MET A 375 -14.04 10.83 -4.70
C MET A 375 -12.98 11.81 -5.25
N SER A 376 -13.42 12.92 -5.88
CA SER A 376 -12.54 13.97 -6.41
C SER A 376 -12.27 15.11 -5.44
N LEU A 377 -12.98 15.18 -4.30
CA LEU A 377 -12.73 16.20 -3.29
C LEU A 377 -11.32 16.03 -2.72
N ARG A 378 -10.60 17.15 -2.52
CA ARG A 378 -9.25 17.13 -1.92
C ARG A 378 -9.25 16.42 -0.56
N VAL A 379 -10.22 16.75 0.29
CA VAL A 379 -10.38 16.12 1.62
C VAL A 379 -10.61 14.61 1.56
N VAL A 380 -11.15 14.09 0.46
CA VAL A 380 -11.29 12.65 0.22
C VAL A 380 -10.01 12.08 -0.38
N ASN A 381 -9.40 12.79 -1.33
CA ASN A 381 -8.20 12.37 -2.02
C ASN A 381 -6.97 12.26 -1.09
N ASP A 382 -6.88 13.12 -0.07
CA ASP A 382 -5.78 13.09 0.91
C ASP A 382 -5.70 11.77 1.69
N GLN A 383 -6.80 10.99 1.75
CA GLN A 383 -6.81 9.64 2.33
C GLN A 383 -5.86 8.69 1.60
N PHE A 384 -5.75 8.80 0.27
CA PHE A 384 -4.91 7.91 -0.54
C PHE A 384 -3.44 8.02 -0.15
N ARG A 385 -2.95 9.21 0.23
CA ARG A 385 -1.55 9.43 0.63
C ARG A 385 -1.11 8.49 1.75
N TYR A 386 -2.01 8.14 2.66
CA TYR A 386 -1.71 7.32 3.85
C TYR A 386 -2.19 5.87 3.71
N LEU A 387 -3.24 5.63 2.93
CA LEU A 387 -3.72 4.27 2.65
C LEU A 387 -2.87 3.54 1.61
N VAL A 388 -2.20 4.26 0.70
CA VAL A 388 -1.26 3.67 -0.24
C VAL A 388 0.03 3.32 0.49
N GLN A 389 0.41 2.05 0.42
CA GLN A 389 1.66 1.53 0.97
C GLN A 389 2.59 1.13 -0.17
N MET A 390 3.90 1.09 0.07
CA MET A 390 4.86 0.65 -0.95
C MET A 390 5.16 -0.83 -0.80
N GLN A 391 4.67 -1.65 -1.73
CA GLN A 391 5.07 -3.04 -1.82
C GLN A 391 6.38 -3.13 -2.61
N THR A 392 7.48 -3.44 -1.92
CA THR A 392 8.84 -3.33 -2.45
C THR A 392 9.11 -1.91 -2.97
N ASN A 393 9.02 -1.69 -4.28
CA ASN A 393 9.23 -0.39 -4.94
C ASN A 393 8.00 0.10 -5.73
N ARG A 394 6.81 -0.46 -5.47
CA ARG A 394 5.57 -0.10 -6.17
C ARG A 394 4.47 0.25 -5.20
N GLU A 395 3.70 1.27 -5.53
CA GLU A 395 2.53 1.68 -4.77
C GLU A 395 1.46 0.58 -4.77
N ASP A 396 0.80 0.38 -3.63
CA ASP A 396 -0.22 -0.64 -3.41
C ASP A 396 -1.29 -0.10 -2.43
N LEU A 397 -2.49 0.13 -2.95
CA LEU A 397 -3.68 0.42 -2.16
C LEU A 397 -4.38 -0.88 -1.73
N GLY A 398 -4.47 -1.85 -2.64
CA GLY A 398 -5.08 -3.15 -2.38
C GLY A 398 -6.51 -3.04 -1.87
N GLN A 399 -6.84 -3.81 -0.82
CA GLN A 399 -8.18 -3.80 -0.20
C GLN A 399 -8.45 -2.54 0.64
N ARG A 400 -7.42 -1.75 0.98
CA ARG A 400 -7.58 -0.51 1.76
C ARG A 400 -8.40 0.56 1.03
N ILE A 401 -8.65 0.39 -0.27
CA ILE A 401 -9.63 1.20 -1.01
C ILE A 401 -11.01 1.19 -0.35
N ARG A 402 -11.36 0.09 0.33
CA ARG A 402 -12.63 -0.09 1.07
C ARG A 402 -12.72 0.80 2.31
N GLU A 403 -11.58 1.24 2.85
CA GLU A 403 -11.53 2.12 4.02
C GLU A 403 -11.77 3.60 3.69
N ILE A 404 -11.67 3.98 2.41
CA ILE A 404 -11.89 5.36 1.97
C ILE A 404 -13.29 5.79 2.38
N ARG A 405 -13.40 6.98 2.97
CA ARG A 405 -14.68 7.59 3.34
C ARG A 405 -15.05 8.72 2.39
N VAL A 406 -16.32 8.78 2.01
CA VAL A 406 -16.89 9.85 1.19
C VAL A 406 -17.98 10.58 1.97
N PRO A 407 -18.05 11.93 1.90
CA PRO A 407 -19.08 12.71 2.57
C PRO A 407 -20.34 12.81 1.71
N ILE A 408 -21.36 11.98 1.95
CA ILE A 408 -22.60 12.00 1.17
C ILE A 408 -23.57 13.02 1.78
N PRO A 409 -24.02 14.07 1.05
CA PRO A 409 -24.98 15.03 1.58
C PRO A 409 -26.26 14.37 2.08
N ASP A 410 -26.84 14.83 3.19
CA ASP A 410 -28.02 14.19 3.78
C ASP A 410 -29.29 14.50 2.98
N LYS A 411 -29.37 15.70 2.41
CA LYS A 411 -30.54 16.21 1.67
C LYS A 411 -30.44 15.84 0.18
N ILE A 412 -31.46 15.17 -0.34
CA ILE A 412 -31.53 14.77 -1.77
C ILE A 412 -31.32 15.93 -2.75
N ARG A 413 -31.92 17.11 -2.48
CA ARG A 413 -31.75 18.31 -3.31
C ARG A 413 -30.30 18.78 -3.42
N VAL A 414 -29.49 18.55 -2.39
CA VAL A 414 -28.06 18.90 -2.40
C VAL A 414 -27.28 17.90 -3.26
N ARG A 415 -27.58 16.60 -3.13
CA ARG A 415 -27.02 15.53 -3.98
C ARG A 415 -27.25 15.85 -5.46
N GLU A 416 -28.51 16.09 -5.83
CA GLU A 416 -28.92 16.43 -7.19
C GLU A 416 -28.18 17.66 -7.72
N ARG A 417 -28.06 18.72 -6.91
CA ARG A 417 -27.36 19.94 -7.31
C ARG A 417 -25.86 19.72 -7.53
N TRP A 418 -25.20 18.94 -6.68
CA TRP A 418 -23.77 18.70 -6.76
C TRP A 418 -23.40 17.83 -7.95
N GLU A 419 -24.24 16.84 -8.28
CA GLU A 419 -23.97 15.94 -9.40
C GLU A 419 -24.36 16.52 -10.77
N ASP A 420 -25.35 17.42 -10.83
CA ASP A 420 -25.97 17.86 -12.08
C ASP A 420 -24.98 18.48 -13.08
N HIS A 421 -24.06 19.31 -12.59
CA HIS A 421 -23.04 19.92 -13.47
C HIS A 421 -22.08 18.89 -14.07
N VAL A 422 -21.70 17.88 -13.28
CA VAL A 422 -20.83 16.79 -13.74
C VAL A 422 -21.58 15.87 -14.70
N ARG A 423 -22.84 15.55 -14.40
CA ARG A 423 -23.71 14.78 -15.30
C ARG A 423 -23.85 15.44 -16.65
N ARG A 424 -24.26 16.71 -16.69
CA ARG A 424 -24.40 17.47 -17.94
C ARG A 424 -23.10 17.53 -18.73
N TYR A 425 -21.95 17.73 -18.06
CA TYR A 425 -20.64 17.74 -18.72
C TYR A 425 -20.33 16.41 -19.41
N LEU A 426 -20.51 15.29 -18.71
CA LEU A 426 -20.20 13.96 -19.25
C LEU A 426 -21.19 13.56 -20.35
N GLU A 427 -22.48 13.84 -20.17
CA GLU A 427 -23.51 13.58 -21.19
C GLU A 427 -23.28 14.41 -22.46
N ALA A 428 -22.97 15.71 -22.32
CA ALA A 428 -22.63 16.56 -23.46
C ALA A 428 -21.36 16.07 -24.17
N THR A 429 -20.36 15.58 -23.41
CA THR A 429 -19.15 14.98 -23.99
C THR A 429 -19.49 13.73 -24.79
N ALA A 430 -20.40 12.89 -24.31
CA ALA A 430 -20.87 11.72 -25.04
C ALA A 430 -21.67 12.06 -26.30
N ALA A 431 -22.52 13.09 -26.23
CA ALA A 431 -23.22 13.59 -27.41
C ALA A 431 -22.22 14.12 -28.46
N ALA A 432 -21.23 14.91 -28.04
CA ALA A 432 -20.20 15.43 -28.94
C ALA A 432 -19.36 14.31 -29.58
N HIS A 433 -19.03 13.25 -28.82
CA HIS A 433 -18.32 12.08 -29.36
C HIS A 433 -19.13 11.36 -30.45
N SER A 434 -20.46 11.38 -30.40
CA SER A 434 -21.26 10.72 -31.44
C SER A 434 -21.10 11.38 -32.83
N GLU A 435 -20.78 12.68 -32.89
CA GLU A 435 -20.45 13.35 -34.15
C GLU A 435 -19.10 12.88 -34.71
N TYR A 436 -18.18 12.53 -33.81
CA TYR A 436 -16.92 11.94 -34.18
C TYR A 436 -17.12 10.53 -34.79
N ASP A 437 -18.01 9.71 -34.25
CA ASP A 437 -18.32 8.39 -34.81
C ASP A 437 -18.91 8.47 -36.23
N ARG A 438 -19.65 9.55 -36.55
CA ARG A 438 -20.17 9.80 -37.92
C ARG A 438 -19.06 10.02 -38.94
N LEU A 439 -17.85 10.45 -38.54
CA LEU A 439 -16.73 10.57 -39.46
C LEU A 439 -16.38 9.22 -40.10
N PHE A 440 -16.58 8.12 -39.38
CA PHE A 440 -16.32 6.77 -39.88
C PHE A 440 -17.40 6.23 -40.83
N GLU A 441 -18.53 6.92 -40.95
CA GLU A 441 -19.49 6.68 -42.03
C GLU A 441 -18.97 7.26 -43.37
N LEU A 442 -18.05 8.22 -43.30
CA LEU A 442 -17.49 8.93 -44.46
C LEU A 442 -16.08 8.46 -44.84
N LEU A 443 -15.25 8.10 -43.87
CA LEU A 443 -13.85 7.73 -44.06
C LEU A 443 -13.53 6.43 -43.32
N ASP A 444 -12.82 5.50 -43.99
CA ASP A 444 -12.36 4.26 -43.34
C ASP A 444 -11.41 4.58 -42.17
N ALA A 445 -11.61 3.93 -41.03
CA ALA A 445 -10.79 4.13 -39.83
C ALA A 445 -9.30 3.86 -40.06
N ASN A 446 -8.94 3.01 -41.03
CA ASN A 446 -7.57 2.71 -41.41
C ASN A 446 -6.87 3.85 -42.15
N HIS A 447 -7.60 4.88 -42.59
CA HIS A 447 -7.00 6.08 -43.19
C HIS A 447 -6.33 7.00 -42.17
N PHE A 448 -6.56 6.79 -40.88
CA PHE A 448 -6.03 7.65 -39.83
C PHE A 448 -4.84 6.99 -39.12
N VAL A 449 -3.77 7.78 -38.93
CA VAL A 449 -2.54 7.33 -38.23
C VAL A 449 -2.80 7.10 -36.75
N ASP A 450 -3.60 7.99 -36.15
CA ASP A 450 -4.20 7.81 -34.84
C ASP A 450 -5.70 7.76 -35.04
N ARG A 451 -6.41 6.92 -34.27
CA ARG A 451 -7.87 6.98 -34.24
C ARG A 451 -8.23 8.41 -33.79
N PRO A 452 -8.86 9.23 -34.65
CA PRO A 452 -8.94 10.68 -34.44
C PRO A 452 -9.65 11.12 -33.15
#